data_AF-A0A3D4VCM5-F1
#
_entry.id   AF-A0A3D4VCM5-F1
#
_cell.length_a   1.000
_cell.length_b   1.000
_cell.length_c   1.000
_cell.angle_alpha   90.00
_cell.angle_beta   90.00
_cell.angle_gamma   90.00
#
_symmetry.space_group_name_H-M   'P 1'
#
loop_
_entity.id
_entity.type
_entity.pdbx_description
1 polymer ?
#
loop_
_entity_poly.entity_id
_entity_poly.type
_entity_poly.pdbx_seq_one_letter_code
_entity_poly.pdbx_strand_id
1 'polypeptide(L)'
;MFRSPATRSRPLRALLSAAAPFVFASSPALLTAQAATPATAPTPVPSSEDPRIHEMVSSASVARIESDIRTLVAFGTRHTLSDTMSTTRGIGAARRWIYAEFQKIAKDCNGCLEVRYVAEIWKGDPNGRIKQDVNVVNVVAILRGRTEPNRYVVHTGDIDSRVSDVMNATSESPGANDNASGIAAILEAARLLSKHRPNASVAFVALSAEEQGLFGGEIVAKVAKAEGWRIDAVINNDMVGNTRGIDGVHENTKARVFAPGLPANTPAAELRRILTNGGELDTPSRQLARYIDTVADRYFPNLDVEIIYRLDRYGRGGHHTPFFNMGAAAVRLMEAHEDYTRQHQDLRTDKGIKYGDVLEGVDFDYAAKMTALDAATLLSLAWAPAAPDSATITGAVQPSARLRWKPSPSPDVIGYRVYWRKPSEVNWTRSRFVGNVTDFTVQNVIIDNYFFGVAAVGRNGQESLVAFPR
;
A
#
# COMPACT_ATOMS: atom_id res chain seq x y z
N MET A 1 48.60 -41.63 74.47
CA MET A 1 48.97 -41.36 75.87
C MET A 1 47.74 -40.80 76.58
N PHE A 2 47.33 -41.48 77.64
CA PHE A 2 46.08 -41.31 78.38
C PHE A 2 46.06 -40.07 79.29
N ARG A 3 44.86 -39.48 79.44
CA ARG A 3 44.24 -38.85 80.65
C ARG A 3 43.81 -37.37 80.52
N SER A 4 42.49 -37.19 80.46
CA SER A 4 41.75 -36.25 81.34
C SER A 4 41.64 -36.90 82.74
N PRO A 5 41.45 -36.20 83.88
CA PRO A 5 40.18 -35.47 84.14
C PRO A 5 40.26 -34.27 85.12
N ALA A 6 39.09 -33.64 85.32
CA ALA A 6 38.48 -33.29 86.61
C ALA A 6 38.12 -31.81 86.84
N THR A 7 36.80 -31.63 86.90
CA THR A 7 35.98 -30.51 87.36
C THR A 7 36.06 -30.24 88.87
N ARG A 8 35.87 -28.99 89.32
CA ARG A 8 35.28 -28.67 90.64
C ARG A 8 34.55 -27.30 90.70
N SER A 9 33.23 -27.40 90.92
CA SER A 9 32.29 -26.64 91.77
C SER A 9 32.51 -25.16 92.21
N ARG A 10 31.40 -24.40 92.06
CA ARG A 10 30.97 -23.05 92.55
C ARG A 10 31.19 -22.72 94.05
N PRO A 11 31.06 -21.44 94.46
CA PRO A 11 29.76 -20.94 94.97
C PRO A 11 29.37 -19.50 94.52
N LEU A 12 28.06 -19.23 94.62
CA LEU A 12 27.40 -17.92 94.46
C LEU A 12 27.73 -16.96 95.63
N ARG A 13 27.84 -15.66 95.32
CA ARG A 13 27.49 -14.57 96.26
C ARG A 13 26.77 -13.45 95.49
N ALA A 14 25.60 -13.11 95.99
CA ALA A 14 24.78 -11.96 95.58
C ALA A 14 25.35 -10.67 96.19
N LEU A 15 25.20 -9.54 95.48
CA LEU A 15 25.20 -8.20 96.05
C LEU A 15 24.34 -7.28 95.17
N LEU A 16 23.48 -6.52 95.86
CA LEU A 16 22.45 -5.64 95.33
C LEU A 16 22.99 -4.29 94.82
N SER A 17 22.19 -3.70 93.91
CA SER A 17 21.85 -2.28 93.79
C SER A 17 22.86 -1.31 93.15
N ALA A 18 22.52 -0.84 91.95
CA ALA A 18 22.10 0.56 91.74
C ALA A 18 21.40 0.69 90.39
N ALA A 19 20.14 1.11 90.40
CA ALA A 19 19.38 1.46 89.20
C ALA A 19 19.80 2.86 88.71
N ALA A 20 20.24 2.95 87.46
CA ALA A 20 20.35 4.20 86.71
C ALA A 20 19.34 4.16 85.55
N PRO A 21 18.55 5.23 85.31
CA PRO A 21 17.58 5.23 84.24
C PRO A 21 18.30 5.39 82.89
N PHE A 22 18.37 4.32 82.09
CA PHE A 22 18.75 4.43 80.68
C PHE A 22 17.57 5.03 79.91
N VAL A 23 17.71 6.28 79.53
CA VAL A 23 16.87 6.93 78.53
C VAL A 23 17.16 6.29 77.17
N PHE A 24 16.11 5.83 76.51
CA PHE A 24 16.12 5.31 75.15
C PHE A 24 16.71 6.34 74.17
N ALA A 25 17.78 5.97 73.46
CA ALA A 25 18.11 6.56 72.17
C ALA A 25 17.82 5.51 71.10
N SER A 26 16.57 5.47 70.65
CA SER A 26 16.19 4.75 69.44
C SER A 26 16.81 5.47 68.24
N SER A 27 17.90 4.94 67.70
CA SER A 27 18.42 5.37 66.41
C SER A 27 17.32 5.24 65.35
N PRO A 28 16.95 6.30 64.63
CA PRO A 28 16.03 6.15 63.51
C PRO A 28 16.78 5.38 62.43
N ALA A 29 16.35 4.15 62.16
CA ALA A 29 16.72 3.47 60.93
C ALA A 29 16.19 4.34 59.78
N LEU A 30 17.11 5.00 59.06
CA LEU A 30 16.75 5.62 57.78
C LEU A 30 16.26 4.50 56.86
N LEU A 31 14.95 4.34 56.75
CA LEU A 31 14.35 3.70 55.59
C LEU A 31 14.71 4.56 54.38
N THR A 32 15.70 4.12 53.60
CA THR A 32 15.87 4.59 52.24
C THR A 32 14.64 4.14 51.47
N ALA A 33 13.67 5.05 51.29
CA ALA A 33 12.59 4.86 50.35
C ALA A 33 13.23 4.65 48.97
N GLN A 34 13.29 3.40 48.49
CA GLN A 34 13.50 3.13 47.08
C GLN A 34 12.35 3.82 46.35
N ALA A 35 12.65 4.93 45.69
CA ALA A 35 11.71 5.56 44.78
C ALA A 35 11.35 4.51 43.74
N ALA A 36 10.14 3.95 43.85
CA ALA A 36 9.59 3.12 42.81
C ALA A 36 9.56 3.96 41.54
N THR A 37 10.33 3.55 40.53
CA THR A 37 10.20 4.12 39.20
C THR A 37 8.73 4.02 38.80
N PRO A 38 8.06 5.12 38.43
CA PRO A 38 6.67 5.05 38.04
C PRO A 38 6.57 4.06 36.88
N ALA A 39 5.80 2.99 37.07
CA ALA A 39 5.51 2.05 36.00
C ALA A 39 4.88 2.85 34.86
N THR A 40 5.56 2.90 33.71
CA THR A 40 5.06 3.58 32.52
C THR A 40 3.70 2.99 32.19
N ALA A 41 2.64 3.81 32.21
CA ALA A 41 1.30 3.35 31.85
C ALA A 41 1.37 2.68 30.46
N PRO A 42 0.70 1.54 30.25
CA PRO A 42 0.72 0.87 28.96
C PRO A 42 0.20 1.82 27.88
N THR A 43 0.94 1.95 26.77
CA THR A 43 0.51 2.73 25.62
C THR A 43 -0.88 2.24 25.18
N PRO A 44 -1.90 3.10 25.10
CA PRO A 44 -3.24 2.70 24.67
C PRO A 44 -3.18 2.03 23.30
N VAL A 45 -3.97 0.96 23.14
CA VAL A 45 -4.11 0.31 21.83
C VAL A 45 -4.80 1.29 20.89
N PRO A 46 -4.20 1.65 19.75
CA PRO A 46 -4.84 2.57 18.80
C PRO A 46 -6.12 1.97 18.22
N SER A 47 -7.09 2.84 17.89
CA SER A 47 -8.28 2.45 17.16
C SER A 47 -7.90 1.76 15.85
N SER A 48 -8.60 0.68 15.50
CA SER A 48 -8.48 0.04 14.18
C SER A 48 -9.09 0.91 13.08
N GLU A 49 -10.09 1.73 13.41
CA GLU A 49 -10.81 2.57 12.46
C GLU A 49 -10.47 4.06 12.64
N ASP A 50 -10.47 4.78 11.52
CA ASP A 50 -10.25 6.22 11.45
C ASP A 50 -11.48 6.90 10.81
N PRO A 51 -12.25 7.73 11.56
CA PRO A 51 -13.44 8.40 11.04
C PRO A 51 -13.19 9.24 9.78
N ARG A 52 -11.96 9.75 9.61
CA ARG A 52 -11.60 10.54 8.42
C ARG A 52 -11.52 9.68 7.17
N ILE A 53 -11.17 8.39 7.30
CA ILE A 53 -11.20 7.45 6.18
C ILE A 53 -12.66 7.12 5.81
N HIS A 54 -13.55 6.93 6.78
CA HIS A 54 -14.99 6.80 6.50
C HIS A 54 -15.56 8.02 5.77
N GLU A 55 -15.23 9.23 6.23
CA GLU A 55 -15.65 10.48 5.56
C GLU A 55 -15.16 10.53 4.11
N MET A 56 -13.90 10.18 3.87
CA MET A 56 -13.32 10.16 2.53
C MET A 56 -14.01 9.12 1.63
N VAL A 57 -14.27 7.91 2.14
CA VAL A 57 -15.00 6.87 1.40
C VAL A 57 -16.38 7.37 0.98
N SER A 58 -17.10 8.03 1.90
CA SER A 58 -18.41 8.62 1.59
C SER A 58 -18.38 9.85 0.67
N SER A 59 -17.20 10.44 0.46
CA SER A 59 -17.02 11.70 -0.28
C SER A 59 -16.69 11.51 -1.77
N ALA A 60 -16.44 10.27 -2.21
CA ALA A 60 -16.18 9.96 -3.61
C ALA A 60 -17.42 10.28 -4.46
N SER A 61 -17.23 11.06 -5.53
CA SER A 61 -18.34 11.60 -6.31
C SER A 61 -18.54 10.84 -7.62
N VAL A 62 -19.66 10.11 -7.71
CA VAL A 62 -20.13 9.46 -8.95
C VAL A 62 -20.23 10.47 -10.09
N ALA A 63 -20.83 11.63 -9.83
CA ALA A 63 -21.03 12.67 -10.85
C ALA A 63 -19.72 13.22 -11.41
N ARG A 64 -18.67 13.37 -10.57
CA ARG A 64 -17.35 13.80 -11.05
C ARG A 64 -16.70 12.73 -11.91
N ILE A 65 -16.70 11.49 -11.43
CA ILE A 65 -16.11 10.35 -12.14
C ILE A 65 -16.78 10.16 -13.50
N GLU A 66 -18.12 10.20 -13.55
CA GLU A 66 -18.87 10.15 -14.80
C GLU A 66 -18.50 11.30 -15.75
N SER A 67 -18.42 12.53 -15.24
CA SER A 67 -18.02 13.71 -16.02
C SER A 67 -16.60 13.55 -16.61
N ASP A 68 -15.66 13.04 -15.83
CA ASP A 68 -14.27 12.86 -16.25
C ASP A 68 -14.17 11.76 -17.32
N ILE A 69 -14.86 10.63 -17.13
CA ILE A 69 -14.92 9.53 -18.12
C ILE A 69 -15.54 10.01 -19.43
N ARG A 70 -16.68 10.71 -19.36
CA ARG A 70 -17.34 11.30 -20.55
C ARG A 70 -16.42 12.26 -21.29
N THR A 71 -15.67 13.09 -20.56
CA THR A 71 -14.71 14.02 -21.18
C THR A 71 -13.59 13.27 -21.88
N LEU A 72 -13.02 12.24 -21.25
CA LEU A 72 -11.95 11.44 -21.84
C LEU A 72 -12.42 10.69 -23.09
N VAL A 73 -13.63 10.12 -23.06
CA VAL A 73 -14.29 9.49 -24.20
C VAL A 73 -14.48 10.49 -25.36
N ALA A 74 -14.83 11.74 -25.06
CA ALA A 74 -15.08 12.76 -26.07
C ALA A 74 -13.84 13.17 -26.89
N PHE A 75 -12.62 12.81 -26.47
CA PHE A 75 -11.42 12.97 -27.30
C PHE A 75 -11.37 11.99 -28.49
N GLY A 76 -12.33 11.07 -28.59
CA GLY A 76 -12.57 10.14 -29.70
C GLY A 76 -11.60 8.96 -29.72
N THR A 77 -10.29 9.24 -29.74
CA THR A 77 -9.24 8.27 -29.47
C THR A 77 -8.16 8.91 -28.62
N ARG A 78 -7.56 8.14 -27.74
CA ARG A 78 -6.39 8.55 -26.96
C ARG A 78 -5.18 7.69 -27.28
N HIS A 79 -5.18 6.99 -28.42
CA HIS A 79 -4.07 6.17 -28.87
C HIS A 79 -2.73 6.93 -28.79
N THR A 80 -1.66 6.28 -28.35
CA THR A 80 -0.34 6.90 -28.13
C THR A 80 0.20 7.65 -29.34
N LEU A 81 -0.09 7.15 -30.54
CA LEU A 81 0.33 7.73 -31.82
C LEU A 81 -0.73 8.65 -32.45
N SER A 82 -1.83 8.95 -31.75
CA SER A 82 -2.86 9.87 -32.22
C SER A 82 -2.40 11.33 -32.17
N ASP A 83 -3.25 12.23 -32.66
CA ASP A 83 -2.96 13.66 -32.75
C ASP A 83 -2.49 14.27 -31.42
N THR A 84 -1.40 15.05 -31.48
CA THR A 84 -0.81 15.73 -30.31
C THR A 84 -1.07 17.24 -30.29
N MET A 85 -1.54 17.82 -31.40
CA MET A 85 -1.69 19.26 -31.63
C MET A 85 -3.13 19.74 -31.42
N SER A 86 -4.13 18.95 -31.79
CA SER A 86 -5.55 19.23 -31.63
C SER A 86 -5.90 19.49 -30.17
N THR A 87 -6.74 20.49 -29.91
CA THR A 87 -7.22 20.81 -28.56
C THR A 87 -8.45 20.00 -28.15
N THR A 88 -9.06 19.25 -29.06
CA THR A 88 -10.34 18.56 -28.86
C THR A 88 -10.32 17.07 -29.18
N ARG A 89 -9.26 16.55 -29.80
CA ARG A 89 -9.14 15.14 -30.18
C ARG A 89 -7.72 14.63 -29.93
N GLY A 90 -7.60 13.33 -29.66
CA GLY A 90 -6.31 12.67 -29.59
C GLY A 90 -5.65 12.78 -28.22
N ILE A 91 -4.56 12.03 -28.07
CA ILE A 91 -3.84 11.93 -26.81
C ILE A 91 -3.24 13.28 -26.36
N GLY A 92 -2.89 14.17 -27.29
CA GLY A 92 -2.42 15.52 -26.95
C GLY A 92 -3.45 16.35 -26.20
N ALA A 93 -4.70 16.34 -26.68
CA ALA A 93 -5.81 17.02 -26.02
C ALA A 93 -6.06 16.42 -24.63
N ALA A 94 -6.10 15.09 -24.54
CA ALA A 94 -6.32 14.37 -23.28
C ALA A 94 -5.24 14.70 -22.22
N ARG A 95 -3.95 14.64 -22.58
CA ARG A 95 -2.84 14.98 -21.67
C ARG A 95 -2.93 16.40 -21.14
N ARG A 96 -3.24 17.38 -22.00
CA ARG A 96 -3.41 18.78 -21.59
C ARG A 96 -4.61 18.98 -20.69
N TRP A 97 -5.72 18.28 -20.96
CA TRP A 97 -6.91 18.32 -20.11
C TRP A 97 -6.62 17.73 -18.73
N ILE A 98 -6.00 16.55 -18.64
CA ILE A 98 -5.60 15.93 -17.37
C ILE A 98 -4.67 16.85 -16.57
N TYR A 99 -3.67 17.44 -17.23
CA TYR A 99 -2.78 18.43 -16.59
C TYR A 99 -3.57 19.62 -16.02
N ALA A 100 -4.54 20.14 -16.78
CA ALA A 100 -5.39 21.24 -16.33
C ALA A 100 -6.29 20.84 -15.16
N GLU A 101 -6.84 19.62 -15.13
CA GLU A 101 -7.62 19.13 -13.98
C GLU A 101 -6.78 19.03 -12.72
N PHE A 102 -5.55 18.48 -12.79
CA PHE A 102 -4.64 18.49 -11.65
C PHE A 102 -4.27 19.91 -11.22
N GLN A 103 -4.06 20.85 -12.15
CA GLN A 103 -3.81 22.26 -11.83
C GLN A 103 -5.01 22.94 -11.14
N LYS A 104 -6.25 22.60 -11.53
CA LYS A 104 -7.46 23.06 -10.83
C LYS A 104 -7.49 22.55 -9.40
N ILE A 105 -7.24 21.25 -9.19
CA ILE A 105 -7.16 20.66 -7.84
C ILE A 105 -6.04 21.33 -7.04
N ALA A 106 -4.88 21.56 -7.65
CA ALA A 106 -3.76 22.28 -7.04
C ALA A 106 -4.18 23.67 -6.55
N LYS A 107 -4.90 24.42 -7.39
CA LYS A 107 -5.42 25.75 -7.05
C LYS A 107 -6.43 25.68 -5.90
N ASP A 108 -7.35 24.73 -5.93
CA ASP A 108 -8.40 24.57 -4.91
C ASP A 108 -7.83 24.21 -3.53
N CYS A 109 -6.65 23.57 -3.48
CA CYS A 109 -5.92 23.28 -2.25
C CYS A 109 -4.77 24.25 -1.94
N ASN A 110 -4.79 25.46 -2.52
CA ASN A 110 -3.77 26.51 -2.32
C ASN A 110 -2.34 26.09 -2.71
N GLY A 111 -2.19 25.46 -3.88
CA GLY A 111 -0.91 25.05 -4.45
C GLY A 111 -0.32 23.80 -3.81
N CYS A 112 -1.14 22.90 -3.27
CA CYS A 112 -0.65 21.70 -2.58
C CYS A 112 -0.10 20.61 -3.51
N LEU A 113 -0.45 20.63 -4.80
CA LEU A 113 0.03 19.67 -5.79
C LEU A 113 1.12 20.28 -6.67
N GLU A 114 2.24 19.56 -6.80
CA GLU A 114 3.24 19.81 -7.83
C GLU A 114 2.85 19.06 -9.10
N VAL A 115 2.41 19.78 -10.14
CA VAL A 115 1.93 19.18 -11.39
C VAL A 115 2.94 19.42 -12.52
N ARG A 116 3.43 18.33 -13.13
CA ARG A 116 4.44 18.37 -14.19
C ARG A 116 4.22 17.31 -15.25
N TYR A 117 4.79 17.55 -16.43
CA TYR A 117 4.95 16.50 -17.44
C TYR A 117 6.23 15.71 -17.18
N VAL A 118 6.17 14.41 -17.40
CA VAL A 118 7.34 13.52 -17.43
C VAL A 118 7.36 12.84 -18.79
N ALA A 119 8.38 13.11 -19.60
CA ALA A 119 8.43 12.70 -20.99
C ALA A 119 9.81 12.20 -21.43
N GLU A 120 9.81 11.29 -22.40
CA GLU A 120 11.01 10.80 -23.08
C GLU A 120 10.66 10.49 -24.54
N ILE A 121 11.62 10.72 -25.45
CA ILE A 121 11.50 10.25 -26.83
C ILE A 121 11.79 8.75 -26.82
N TRP A 122 10.74 7.94 -26.98
CA TRP A 122 10.89 6.50 -27.16
C TRP A 122 11.29 6.20 -28.60
N LYS A 123 12.39 5.48 -28.78
CA LYS A 123 12.90 5.14 -30.11
C LYS A 123 12.02 4.08 -30.77
N GLY A 124 11.71 4.31 -32.04
CA GLY A 124 10.97 3.32 -32.84
C GLY A 124 11.78 2.03 -33.02
N ASP A 125 11.08 0.91 -33.00
CA ASP A 125 11.61 -0.41 -33.34
C ASP A 125 10.77 -0.99 -34.50
N PRO A 126 11.40 -1.33 -35.67
CA PRO A 126 10.71 -2.00 -36.77
C PRO A 126 9.97 -3.29 -36.38
N ASN A 127 10.43 -3.97 -35.33
CA ASN A 127 9.84 -5.19 -34.79
C ASN A 127 8.90 -4.93 -33.59
N GLY A 128 8.82 -3.69 -33.13
CA GLY A 128 8.02 -3.29 -31.97
C GLY A 128 6.62 -2.78 -32.34
N ARG A 129 5.85 -2.42 -31.30
CA ARG A 129 4.52 -1.77 -31.43
C ARG A 129 4.61 -0.26 -31.65
N ILE A 130 5.81 0.31 -31.69
CA ILE A 130 6.05 1.70 -32.09
C ILE A 130 7.18 1.67 -33.11
N LYS A 131 6.84 1.93 -34.38
CA LYS A 131 7.78 1.79 -35.50
C LYS A 131 8.61 3.03 -35.77
N GLN A 132 8.22 4.17 -35.21
CA GLN A 132 8.86 5.47 -35.39
C GLN A 132 8.99 6.17 -34.04
N ASP A 133 9.99 7.03 -33.91
CA ASP A 133 10.21 7.79 -32.67
C ASP A 133 8.93 8.52 -32.24
N VAL A 134 8.58 8.39 -30.96
CA VAL A 134 7.42 9.05 -30.38
C VAL A 134 7.81 9.72 -29.08
N ASN A 135 7.28 10.93 -28.85
CA ASN A 135 7.38 11.56 -27.54
C ASN A 135 6.28 10.99 -26.62
N VAL A 136 6.67 10.11 -25.71
CA VAL A 136 5.76 9.57 -24.68
C VAL A 136 5.70 10.58 -23.55
N VAL A 137 4.50 11.12 -23.28
CA VAL A 137 4.30 12.19 -22.30
C VAL A 137 3.30 11.75 -21.25
N ASN A 138 3.76 11.67 -20.01
CA ASN A 138 2.96 11.36 -18.83
C ASN A 138 2.63 12.65 -18.06
N VAL A 139 1.55 12.64 -17.28
CA VAL A 139 1.18 13.73 -16.38
C VAL A 139 1.31 13.25 -14.94
N VAL A 140 2.08 13.97 -14.14
CA VAL A 140 2.35 13.62 -12.74
C VAL A 140 1.92 14.78 -11.84
N ALA A 141 1.12 14.48 -10.82
CA ALA A 141 0.76 15.40 -9.75
C ALA A 141 1.21 14.83 -8.40
N ILE A 142 2.01 15.58 -7.63
CA ILE A 142 2.56 15.13 -6.35
C ILE A 142 1.98 15.96 -5.21
N LEU A 143 1.25 15.31 -4.31
CA LEU A 143 0.92 15.85 -3.00
C LEU A 143 2.11 15.59 -2.07
N ARG A 144 2.85 16.63 -1.71
CA ARG A 144 4.08 16.50 -0.91
C ARG A 144 3.77 16.13 0.54
N GLY A 145 4.43 15.07 1.02
CA GLY A 145 4.37 14.62 2.41
C GLY A 145 4.99 15.64 3.37
N ARG A 146 4.36 15.82 4.54
CA ARG A 146 4.77 16.83 5.53
C ARG A 146 6.09 16.49 6.21
N THR A 147 6.32 15.22 6.53
CA THR A 147 7.47 14.78 7.35
C THR A 147 8.41 13.84 6.60
N GLU A 148 7.91 13.17 5.57
CA GLU A 148 8.66 12.18 4.79
C GLU A 148 8.45 12.43 3.28
N PRO A 149 8.84 13.60 2.74
CA PRO A 149 8.52 14.00 1.38
C PRO A 149 9.12 13.09 0.28
N ASN A 150 10.14 12.28 0.63
CA ASN A 150 10.77 11.32 -0.29
C ASN A 150 10.19 9.91 -0.19
N ARG A 151 9.24 9.65 0.71
CA ARG A 151 8.47 8.40 0.79
C ARG A 151 7.20 8.58 -0.02
N TYR A 152 6.90 7.64 -0.91
CA TYR A 152 5.81 7.76 -1.88
C TYR A 152 4.88 6.58 -1.82
N VAL A 153 3.59 6.89 -1.91
CA VAL A 153 2.56 5.99 -2.38
C VAL A 153 2.12 6.50 -3.75
N VAL A 154 2.05 5.63 -4.75
CA VAL A 154 1.82 5.99 -6.14
C VAL A 154 0.49 5.40 -6.61
N HIS A 155 -0.34 6.23 -7.23
CA HIS A 155 -1.60 5.83 -7.85
C HIS A 155 -1.52 6.11 -9.35
N THR A 156 -1.75 5.09 -10.17
CA THR A 156 -1.57 5.18 -11.62
C THR A 156 -2.83 4.79 -12.38
N GLY A 157 -3.01 5.43 -13.54
CA GLY A 157 -4.02 5.08 -14.54
C GLY A 157 -3.53 5.48 -15.94
N ASP A 158 -4.15 4.91 -16.97
CA ASP A 158 -3.62 4.95 -18.33
C ASP A 158 -4.43 5.89 -19.23
N ILE A 159 -3.73 6.80 -19.89
CA ILE A 159 -4.33 7.84 -20.72
C ILE A 159 -4.78 7.23 -22.04
N ASP A 160 -3.97 6.34 -22.61
CA ASP A 160 -4.18 5.83 -23.95
C ASP A 160 -5.36 4.87 -24.06
N SER A 161 -5.81 4.69 -25.30
CA SER A 161 -6.84 3.74 -25.69
C SER A 161 -6.52 3.21 -27.07
N ARG A 162 -7.03 2.03 -27.42
CA ARG A 162 -6.88 1.49 -28.77
C ARG A 162 -8.08 0.68 -29.25
N VAL A 163 -8.15 0.48 -30.55
CA VAL A 163 -9.03 -0.51 -31.18
C VAL A 163 -8.28 -1.84 -31.36
N SER A 164 -8.84 -2.77 -32.13
CA SER A 164 -8.28 -4.11 -32.31
C SER A 164 -6.91 -4.10 -33.01
N ASP A 165 -6.75 -3.27 -34.03
CA ASP A 165 -5.41 -2.99 -34.58
C ASP A 165 -4.65 -2.05 -33.63
N VAL A 166 -3.60 -2.59 -33.00
CA VAL A 166 -2.73 -1.88 -32.06
C VAL A 166 -2.03 -0.66 -32.64
N MET A 167 -1.97 -0.54 -33.98
CA MET A 167 -1.31 0.57 -34.68
C MET A 167 -2.30 1.59 -35.25
N ASN A 168 -3.60 1.33 -35.15
CA ASN A 168 -4.63 2.21 -35.71
C ASN A 168 -4.87 3.41 -34.78
N ALA A 169 -4.13 4.48 -35.04
CA ALA A 169 -4.14 5.70 -34.24
C ALA A 169 -5.28 6.68 -34.56
N THR A 170 -6.11 6.38 -35.55
CA THR A 170 -7.11 7.34 -36.09
C THR A 170 -8.54 6.94 -35.77
N SER A 171 -8.82 5.64 -35.64
CA SER A 171 -10.17 5.13 -35.40
C SER A 171 -10.71 5.54 -34.03
N GLU A 172 -12.04 5.66 -33.92
CA GLU A 172 -12.70 5.90 -32.64
C GLU A 172 -12.38 4.76 -31.67
N SER A 173 -11.73 5.13 -30.57
CA SER A 173 -11.41 4.25 -29.45
C SER A 173 -11.81 4.99 -28.17
N PRO A 174 -13.10 4.95 -27.80
CA PRO A 174 -13.60 5.75 -26.69
C PRO A 174 -12.91 5.38 -25.38
N GLY A 175 -12.57 4.10 -25.16
CA GLY A 175 -11.77 3.66 -24.02
C GLY A 175 -12.39 4.06 -22.68
N ALA A 176 -13.71 3.86 -22.53
CA ALA A 176 -14.47 4.34 -21.39
C ALA A 176 -14.09 3.64 -20.09
N ASN A 177 -13.96 2.31 -20.10
CA ASN A 177 -13.46 1.54 -18.97
C ASN A 177 -11.94 1.34 -19.02
N ASP A 178 -11.39 1.11 -20.20
CA ASP A 178 -9.98 0.86 -20.53
C ASP A 178 -9.37 2.06 -21.32
N ASN A 179 -8.81 3.07 -20.66
CA ASN A 179 -8.72 3.21 -19.21
C ASN A 179 -9.16 4.60 -18.67
N ALA A 180 -10.20 5.18 -19.27
CA ALA A 180 -10.75 6.44 -18.75
C ALA A 180 -11.28 6.30 -17.31
N SER A 181 -11.76 5.11 -16.92
CA SER A 181 -12.15 4.81 -15.54
C SER A 181 -10.98 4.96 -14.55
N GLY A 182 -9.78 4.47 -14.90
CA GLY A 182 -8.57 4.63 -14.09
C GLY A 182 -8.12 6.09 -13.99
N ILE A 183 -8.17 6.86 -15.08
CA ILE A 183 -7.84 8.30 -15.05
C ILE A 183 -8.84 9.10 -14.19
N ALA A 184 -10.13 8.80 -14.28
CA ALA A 184 -11.13 9.44 -13.42
C ALA A 184 -10.88 9.11 -11.94
N ALA A 185 -10.48 7.87 -11.63
CA ALA A 185 -10.13 7.46 -10.27
C ALA A 185 -8.92 8.24 -9.71
N ILE A 186 -7.83 8.42 -10.48
CA ILE A 186 -6.66 9.18 -9.99
C ILE A 186 -6.98 10.67 -9.80
N LEU A 187 -7.85 11.27 -10.63
CA LEU A 187 -8.27 12.67 -10.50
C LEU A 187 -9.13 12.89 -9.25
N GLU A 188 -10.09 12.01 -9.02
CA GLU A 188 -10.96 12.09 -7.85
C GLU A 188 -10.21 11.75 -6.55
N ALA A 189 -9.31 10.76 -6.57
CA ALA A 189 -8.42 10.48 -5.44
C ALA A 189 -7.54 11.69 -5.13
N ALA A 190 -6.97 12.37 -6.13
CA ALA A 190 -6.20 13.60 -5.92
C ALA A 190 -7.05 14.69 -5.24
N ARG A 191 -8.29 14.91 -5.70
CA ARG A 191 -9.20 15.89 -5.09
C ARG A 191 -9.51 15.57 -3.62
N LEU A 192 -9.74 14.29 -3.30
CA LEU A 192 -10.04 13.85 -1.94
C LEU A 192 -8.82 14.01 -1.03
N LEU A 193 -7.66 13.50 -1.47
CA LEU A 193 -6.44 13.48 -0.66
C LEU A 193 -5.82 14.88 -0.48
N SER A 194 -6.00 15.79 -1.44
CA SER A 194 -5.54 17.19 -1.34
C SER A 194 -6.17 17.99 -0.20
N LYS A 195 -7.25 17.49 0.42
CA LYS A 195 -7.83 18.06 1.64
C LYS A 195 -7.07 17.68 2.91
N HIS A 196 -6.13 16.73 2.80
CA HIS A 196 -5.35 16.20 3.90
C HIS A 196 -3.86 16.55 3.74
N ARG A 197 -3.11 16.35 4.83
CA ARG A 197 -1.66 16.57 4.88
C ARG A 197 -0.97 15.30 5.37
N PRO A 198 -0.76 14.31 4.48
CA PRO A 198 -0.12 13.05 4.85
C PRO A 198 1.36 13.23 5.22
N ASN A 199 1.92 12.21 5.87
CA ASN A 199 3.34 12.21 6.27
C ASN A 199 4.23 11.90 5.06
N ALA A 200 3.86 10.87 4.28
CA ALA A 200 4.45 10.55 2.99
C ALA A 200 3.85 11.37 1.86
N SER A 201 4.58 11.47 0.75
CA SER A 201 4.06 12.01 -0.50
C SER A 201 3.11 11.01 -1.18
N VAL A 202 2.14 11.54 -1.91
CA VAL A 202 1.28 10.76 -2.81
C VAL A 202 1.48 11.27 -4.23
N ALA A 203 1.80 10.37 -5.15
CA ALA A 203 1.97 10.69 -6.57
C ALA A 203 0.80 10.12 -7.38
N PHE A 204 0.06 10.99 -8.04
CA PHE A 204 -1.00 10.65 -8.99
C PHE A 204 -0.39 10.72 -10.40
N VAL A 205 -0.45 9.62 -11.14
CA VAL A 205 0.34 9.45 -12.37
C VAL A 205 -0.58 8.98 -13.50
N ALA A 206 -0.82 9.85 -14.46
CA ALA A 206 -1.47 9.52 -15.71
C ALA A 206 -0.42 9.09 -16.73
N LEU A 207 -0.41 7.81 -17.07
CA LEU A 207 0.61 7.16 -17.89
C LEU A 207 0.16 7.05 -19.35
N SER A 208 1.06 7.27 -20.30
CA SER A 208 0.81 7.00 -21.72
C SER A 208 1.48 5.70 -22.15
N ALA A 209 1.05 5.17 -23.30
CA ALA A 209 1.70 4.05 -23.97
C ALA A 209 1.67 2.74 -23.18
N GLU A 210 0.59 2.49 -22.44
CA GLU A 210 0.32 1.15 -21.88
C GLU A 210 0.23 0.15 -23.03
N GLU A 211 -0.60 0.50 -24.02
CA GLU A 211 -1.06 -0.40 -25.08
C GLU A 211 0.06 -0.79 -26.05
N GLN A 212 1.07 0.07 -26.13
CA GLN A 212 2.23 -0.11 -27.00
C GLN A 212 3.42 -0.76 -26.29
N GLY A 213 3.38 -0.96 -24.98
CA GLY A 213 4.44 -1.67 -24.26
C GLY A 213 4.82 -1.13 -22.89
N LEU A 214 3.90 -0.47 -22.17
CA LEU A 214 4.11 0.06 -20.82
C LEU A 214 5.16 1.18 -20.71
N PHE A 215 5.44 1.90 -21.80
CA PHE A 215 6.57 2.83 -21.87
C PHE A 215 6.41 4.02 -20.94
N GLY A 216 5.19 4.50 -20.71
CA GLY A 216 4.95 5.58 -19.75
C GLY A 216 5.40 5.19 -18.34
N GLY A 217 5.02 4.00 -17.89
CA GLY A 217 5.42 3.49 -16.58
C GLY A 217 6.93 3.26 -16.49
N GLU A 218 7.59 2.80 -17.55
CA GLU A 218 9.05 2.68 -17.58
C GLU A 218 9.75 4.03 -17.41
N ILE A 219 9.28 5.06 -18.12
CA ILE A 219 9.83 6.42 -18.03
C ILE A 219 9.64 6.98 -16.62
N VAL A 220 8.43 6.86 -16.05
CA VAL A 220 8.17 7.39 -14.70
C VAL A 220 8.93 6.60 -13.63
N ALA A 221 9.03 5.28 -13.73
CA ALA A 221 9.83 4.46 -12.82
C ALA A 221 11.32 4.84 -12.86
N LYS A 222 11.87 5.09 -14.05
CA LYS A 222 13.25 5.58 -14.25
C LYS A 222 13.45 6.95 -13.59
N VAL A 223 12.52 7.88 -13.77
CA VAL A 223 12.56 9.21 -13.15
C VAL A 223 12.44 9.11 -11.63
N ALA A 224 11.50 8.32 -11.11
CA ALA A 224 11.35 8.10 -9.67
C ALA A 224 12.63 7.54 -9.05
N LYS A 225 13.30 6.58 -9.71
CA LYS A 225 14.60 6.06 -9.29
C LYS A 225 15.69 7.13 -9.32
N ALA A 226 15.78 7.93 -10.39
CA ALA A 226 16.78 8.99 -10.54
C ALA A 226 16.60 10.11 -9.50
N GLU A 227 15.36 10.40 -9.12
CA GLU A 227 15.01 11.38 -8.08
C GLU A 227 15.06 10.81 -6.66
N GLY A 228 15.41 9.53 -6.49
CA GLY A 228 15.57 8.89 -5.18
C GLY A 228 14.25 8.65 -4.43
N TRP A 229 13.14 8.44 -5.15
CA TRP A 229 11.86 8.13 -4.53
C TRP A 229 11.95 6.79 -3.79
N ARG A 230 11.58 6.80 -2.50
CA ARG A 230 11.28 5.58 -1.77
C ARG A 230 9.81 5.23 -1.97
N ILE A 231 9.52 4.30 -2.85
CA ILE A 231 8.15 3.89 -3.18
C ILE A 231 7.72 2.75 -2.25
N ASP A 232 6.80 3.04 -1.35
CA ASP A 232 6.24 2.04 -0.43
C ASP A 232 5.12 1.23 -1.10
N ALA A 233 4.38 1.82 -2.04
CA ALA A 233 3.28 1.17 -2.75
C ALA A 233 2.99 1.82 -4.11
N VAL A 234 2.60 1.01 -5.08
CA VAL A 234 2.04 1.42 -6.38
C VAL A 234 0.74 0.67 -6.61
N ILE A 235 -0.35 1.41 -6.81
CA ILE A 235 -1.67 0.89 -7.17
C ILE A 235 -1.96 1.34 -8.59
N ASN A 236 -2.02 0.39 -9.52
CA ASN A 236 -2.40 0.64 -10.91
C ASN A 236 -3.87 0.30 -11.14
N ASN A 237 -4.67 1.31 -11.45
CA ASN A 237 -6.06 1.13 -11.86
C ASN A 237 -6.10 0.95 -13.35
N ASP A 238 -6.52 -0.22 -13.79
CA ASP A 238 -6.68 -0.50 -15.21
C ASP A 238 -7.90 -1.43 -15.38
N MET A 239 -8.99 -0.78 -15.82
CA MET A 239 -10.37 -1.25 -15.81
C MET A 239 -10.99 -1.39 -14.41
N VAL A 240 -11.54 -0.28 -13.89
CA VAL A 240 -12.17 -0.22 -12.55
C VAL A 240 -13.65 0.18 -12.60
N GLY A 241 -14.30 0.05 -13.77
CA GLY A 241 -15.64 0.56 -14.01
C GLY A 241 -16.65 -0.44 -14.54
N ASN A 242 -16.33 -1.73 -14.75
CA ASN A 242 -17.33 -2.70 -15.22
C ASN A 242 -17.73 -3.73 -14.15
N THR A 243 -19.03 -4.02 -14.12
CA THR A 243 -19.67 -4.98 -13.19
C THR A 243 -20.28 -6.18 -13.91
N ARG A 244 -20.10 -6.30 -15.23
CA ARG A 244 -20.69 -7.36 -16.04
C ARG A 244 -19.61 -8.13 -16.79
N GLY A 245 -19.48 -9.41 -16.50
CA GLY A 245 -18.57 -10.31 -17.21
C GLY A 245 -19.14 -10.84 -18.51
N ILE A 246 -18.25 -11.24 -19.42
CA ILE A 246 -18.62 -12.02 -20.62
C ILE A 246 -19.21 -13.40 -20.27
N ASP A 247 -18.93 -13.89 -19.07
CA ASP A 247 -19.47 -15.13 -18.50
C ASP A 247 -20.92 -14.96 -17.99
N GLY A 248 -21.51 -13.77 -18.12
CA GLY A 248 -22.87 -13.46 -17.67
C GLY A 248 -22.98 -13.14 -16.19
N VAL A 249 -21.86 -13.12 -15.44
CA VAL A 249 -21.85 -12.76 -14.04
C VAL A 249 -21.97 -11.25 -13.89
N HIS A 250 -22.83 -10.82 -12.98
CA HIS A 250 -22.94 -9.43 -12.56
C HIS A 250 -22.34 -9.31 -11.16
N GLU A 251 -21.20 -8.63 -11.03
CA GLU A 251 -20.42 -8.54 -9.80
C GLU A 251 -20.05 -7.08 -9.53
N ASN A 252 -20.64 -6.51 -8.47
CA ASN A 252 -20.38 -5.15 -8.00
C ASN A 252 -19.92 -5.11 -6.53
N THR A 253 -19.70 -6.28 -5.94
CA THR A 253 -19.26 -6.49 -4.55
C THR A 253 -17.85 -7.03 -4.45
N LYS A 254 -17.18 -7.30 -5.57
CA LYS A 254 -15.79 -7.79 -5.59
C LYS A 254 -14.92 -7.05 -6.57
N ALA A 255 -13.67 -6.83 -6.16
CA ALA A 255 -12.57 -6.44 -7.03
C ALA A 255 -11.47 -7.49 -7.00
N ARG A 256 -10.58 -7.47 -8.00
CA ARG A 256 -9.37 -8.30 -8.02
C ARG A 256 -8.12 -7.45 -7.90
N VAL A 257 -7.17 -7.92 -7.11
CA VAL A 257 -5.83 -7.34 -7.01
C VAL A 257 -4.80 -8.34 -7.49
N PHE A 258 -4.16 -8.06 -8.62
CA PHE A 258 -3.02 -8.84 -9.10
C PHE A 258 -1.76 -8.43 -8.34
N ALA A 259 -1.20 -9.40 -7.63
CA ALA A 259 -0.08 -9.23 -6.71
C ALA A 259 1.08 -10.15 -7.09
N PRO A 260 2.10 -9.64 -7.81
CA PRO A 260 3.23 -10.45 -8.23
C PRO A 260 4.05 -10.98 -7.05
N GLY A 261 4.76 -12.08 -7.30
CA GLY A 261 5.73 -12.64 -6.37
C GLY A 261 7.02 -11.83 -6.37
N LEU A 262 8.09 -12.40 -6.92
CA LEU A 262 9.42 -11.79 -6.95
C LEU A 262 9.79 -11.34 -8.37
N PRO A 263 10.45 -10.17 -8.52
CA PRO A 263 10.97 -9.73 -9.80
C PRO A 263 11.95 -10.74 -10.39
N ALA A 264 11.99 -10.85 -11.73
CA ALA A 264 12.90 -11.78 -12.41
C ALA A 264 14.38 -11.51 -12.12
N ASN A 265 14.73 -10.27 -11.78
CA ASN A 265 16.08 -9.83 -11.41
C ASN A 265 16.40 -10.00 -9.91
N THR A 266 15.58 -10.72 -9.14
CA THR A 266 15.84 -10.97 -7.71
C THR A 266 17.18 -11.68 -7.51
N PRO A 267 18.08 -11.18 -6.64
CA PRO A 267 19.37 -11.83 -6.39
C PRO A 267 19.22 -13.28 -5.90
N ALA A 268 20.05 -14.19 -6.40
CA ALA A 268 19.96 -15.63 -6.09
C ALA A 268 20.02 -15.94 -4.58
N ALA A 269 20.81 -15.17 -3.82
CA ALA A 269 20.88 -15.31 -2.37
C ALA A 269 19.56 -14.95 -1.68
N GLU A 270 18.88 -13.89 -2.14
CA GLU A 270 17.58 -13.50 -1.62
C GLU A 270 16.51 -14.53 -2.00
N LEU A 271 16.51 -14.99 -3.25
CA LEU A 271 15.59 -16.03 -3.71
C LEU A 271 15.74 -17.31 -2.85
N ARG A 272 16.97 -17.80 -2.64
CA ARG A 272 17.23 -18.98 -1.81
C ARG A 272 16.70 -18.83 -0.38
N ARG A 273 16.88 -17.64 0.21
CA ARG A 273 16.41 -17.33 1.56
C ARG A 273 14.88 -17.35 1.64
N ILE A 274 14.20 -16.75 0.65
CA ILE A 274 12.73 -16.73 0.59
C ILE A 274 12.16 -18.14 0.45
N LEU A 275 12.73 -18.95 -0.45
CA LEU A 275 12.30 -20.34 -0.65
C LEU A 275 12.54 -21.22 0.59
N THR A 276 13.55 -20.91 1.39
CA THR A 276 13.84 -21.65 2.64
C THR A 276 12.86 -21.30 3.75
N ASN A 277 12.42 -20.04 3.82
CA ASN A 277 11.58 -19.52 4.90
C ASN A 277 10.06 -19.54 4.55
N GLY A 278 9.67 -20.01 3.37
CA GLY A 278 8.27 -20.02 2.91
C GLY A 278 7.70 -18.64 2.61
N GLY A 279 8.55 -17.67 2.28
CA GLY A 279 8.17 -16.26 2.10
C GLY A 279 7.60 -15.91 0.72
N GLU A 280 7.38 -16.89 -0.17
CA GLU A 280 6.97 -16.65 -1.55
C GLU A 280 5.61 -15.95 -1.61
N LEU A 281 4.71 -16.25 -0.67
CA LEU A 281 3.39 -15.62 -0.55
C LEU A 281 3.41 -14.28 0.19
N ASP A 282 4.57 -13.82 0.68
CA ASP A 282 4.68 -12.66 1.57
C ASP A 282 5.60 -11.58 1.00
N THR A 283 5.73 -11.52 -0.33
CA THR A 283 6.42 -10.45 -1.05
C THR A 283 5.77 -9.09 -0.81
N PRO A 284 6.50 -7.97 -1.02
CA PRO A 284 5.95 -6.63 -0.79
C PRO A 284 4.63 -6.36 -1.52
N SER A 285 4.51 -6.74 -2.80
CA SER A 285 3.25 -6.60 -3.56
C SER A 285 2.10 -7.42 -2.95
N ARG A 286 2.36 -8.61 -2.42
CA ARG A 286 1.35 -9.43 -1.75
C ARG A 286 0.95 -8.87 -0.39
N GLN A 287 1.85 -8.19 0.32
CA GLN A 287 1.50 -7.43 1.52
C GLN A 287 0.64 -6.20 1.18
N LEU A 288 0.93 -5.52 0.08
CA LEU A 288 0.09 -4.42 -0.42
C LEU A 288 -1.33 -4.91 -0.79
N ALA A 289 -1.46 -6.05 -1.45
CA ALA A 289 -2.77 -6.62 -1.78
C ALA A 289 -3.60 -6.97 -0.53
N ARG A 290 -2.98 -7.59 0.49
CA ARG A 290 -3.64 -7.84 1.79
C ARG A 290 -4.02 -6.56 2.50
N TYR A 291 -3.23 -5.51 2.35
CA TYR A 291 -3.54 -4.21 2.92
C TYR A 291 -4.77 -3.59 2.27
N ILE A 292 -4.86 -3.62 0.94
CA ILE A 292 -6.04 -3.17 0.18
C ILE A 292 -7.28 -3.95 0.64
N ASP A 293 -7.17 -5.27 0.76
CA ASP A 293 -8.25 -6.12 1.25
C ASP A 293 -8.68 -5.76 2.69
N THR A 294 -7.71 -5.54 3.58
CA THR A 294 -7.99 -5.08 4.95
C THR A 294 -8.70 -3.72 4.98
N VAL A 295 -8.37 -2.81 4.06
CA VAL A 295 -9.03 -1.51 3.92
C VAL A 295 -10.46 -1.70 3.38
N ALA A 296 -10.67 -2.60 2.43
CA ALA A 296 -12.00 -2.96 1.93
C ALA A 296 -12.88 -3.49 3.06
N ASP A 297 -12.46 -4.54 3.76
CA ASP A 297 -13.17 -5.14 4.89
C ASP A 297 -13.52 -4.14 6.00
N ARG A 298 -12.63 -3.17 6.23
CA ARG A 298 -12.78 -2.22 7.34
C ARG A 298 -13.73 -1.07 7.01
N TYR A 299 -13.69 -0.55 5.80
CA TYR A 299 -14.37 0.70 5.45
C TYR A 299 -15.52 0.52 4.45
N PHE A 300 -15.69 -0.68 3.88
CA PHE A 300 -16.71 -0.96 2.88
C PHE A 300 -17.59 -2.13 3.33
N PRO A 301 -18.89 -1.90 3.58
CA PRO A 301 -19.78 -2.97 4.04
C PRO A 301 -20.14 -3.99 2.95
N ASN A 302 -19.88 -3.68 1.68
CA ASN A 302 -20.30 -4.48 0.53
C ASN A 302 -19.23 -4.55 -0.58
N LEU A 303 -17.95 -4.61 -0.18
CA LEU A 303 -16.83 -4.79 -1.10
C LEU A 303 -15.81 -5.75 -0.49
N ASP A 304 -15.44 -6.76 -1.26
CA ASP A 304 -14.40 -7.75 -0.96
C ASP A 304 -13.30 -7.69 -2.03
N VAL A 305 -12.06 -8.02 -1.67
CA VAL A 305 -10.91 -7.96 -2.59
C VAL A 305 -10.28 -9.33 -2.76
N GLU A 306 -10.43 -9.89 -3.95
CA GLU A 306 -9.80 -11.14 -4.31
C GLU A 306 -8.34 -10.93 -4.70
N ILE A 307 -7.42 -11.49 -3.91
CA ILE A 307 -5.99 -11.43 -4.18
C ILE A 307 -5.60 -12.51 -5.20
N ILE A 308 -5.09 -12.06 -6.35
CA ILE A 308 -4.60 -12.93 -7.42
C ILE A 308 -3.07 -12.96 -7.39
N TYR A 309 -2.49 -14.12 -7.04
CA TYR A 309 -1.05 -14.31 -6.89
C TYR A 309 -0.27 -14.43 -8.21
N ARG A 310 -0.45 -13.45 -9.11
CA ARG A 310 0.22 -13.35 -10.42
C ARG A 310 0.57 -11.90 -10.72
N LEU A 311 1.45 -11.69 -11.70
CA LEU A 311 1.75 -10.36 -12.21
C LEU A 311 0.52 -9.74 -12.87
N ASP A 312 -0.14 -10.47 -13.78
CA ASP A 312 -1.37 -10.05 -14.46
C ASP A 312 -2.13 -11.30 -14.96
N ARG A 313 -3.18 -11.09 -15.76
CA ARG A 313 -3.89 -12.06 -16.59
C ARG A 313 -2.92 -12.70 -17.59
N TYR A 314 -3.23 -13.91 -18.05
CA TYR A 314 -2.39 -14.61 -19.01
C TYR A 314 -2.22 -13.81 -20.30
N GLY A 315 -0.96 -13.61 -20.72
CA GLY A 315 -0.61 -12.91 -21.96
C GLY A 315 -0.83 -11.38 -21.94
N ARG A 316 -1.12 -10.80 -20.77
CA ARG A 316 -1.35 -9.36 -20.59
C ARG A 316 -0.38 -8.76 -19.57
N GLY A 317 -0.38 -7.44 -19.48
CA GLY A 317 0.41 -6.66 -18.53
C GLY A 317 -0.34 -5.41 -18.10
N GLY A 318 0.34 -4.58 -17.32
CA GLY A 318 -0.15 -3.28 -16.86
C GLY A 318 1.00 -2.49 -16.26
N HIS A 319 0.79 -1.18 -16.08
CA HIS A 319 1.83 -0.24 -15.68
C HIS A 319 2.35 -0.39 -14.24
N HIS A 320 1.79 -1.28 -13.42
CA HIS A 320 2.45 -1.69 -12.17
C HIS A 320 3.76 -2.46 -12.43
N THR A 321 3.93 -3.08 -13.61
CA THR A 321 5.05 -3.95 -13.95
C THR A 321 6.42 -3.22 -13.95
N PRO A 322 6.60 -2.06 -14.60
CA PRO A 322 7.86 -1.30 -14.51
C PRO A 322 8.27 -0.95 -13.08
N PHE A 323 7.32 -0.56 -12.22
CA PHE A 323 7.58 -0.27 -10.81
C PHE A 323 7.92 -1.54 -10.00
N PHE A 324 7.23 -2.64 -10.28
CA PHE A 324 7.55 -3.95 -9.70
C PHE A 324 8.98 -4.39 -10.05
N ASN A 325 9.40 -4.22 -11.31
CA ASN A 325 10.74 -4.61 -11.78
C ASN A 325 11.88 -3.81 -11.14
N MET A 326 11.60 -2.61 -10.61
CA MET A 326 12.55 -1.83 -9.80
C MET A 326 12.51 -2.16 -8.30
N GLY A 327 11.68 -3.12 -7.88
CA GLY A 327 11.59 -3.61 -6.50
C GLY A 327 10.50 -2.94 -5.64
N ALA A 328 9.63 -2.11 -6.21
CA ALA A 328 8.52 -1.52 -5.47
C ALA A 328 7.43 -2.57 -5.18
N ALA A 329 6.67 -2.39 -4.09
CA ALA A 329 5.41 -3.09 -3.90
C ALA A 329 4.39 -2.51 -4.89
N ALA A 330 4.15 -3.22 -5.98
CA ALA A 330 3.26 -2.76 -7.04
C ALA A 330 2.21 -3.82 -7.35
N VAL A 331 0.95 -3.37 -7.48
CA VAL A 331 -0.22 -4.20 -7.75
C VAL A 331 -1.10 -3.56 -8.81
N ARG A 332 -1.91 -4.38 -9.46
CA ARG A 332 -3.00 -3.92 -10.34
C ARG A 332 -4.35 -4.18 -9.68
N LEU A 333 -5.14 -3.14 -9.51
CA LEU A 333 -6.52 -3.22 -9.05
C LEU A 333 -7.45 -3.15 -10.26
N MET A 334 -8.39 -4.08 -10.35
CA MET A 334 -9.35 -4.13 -11.45
C MET A 334 -10.66 -4.82 -11.06
N GLU A 335 -11.65 -4.73 -11.94
CA GLU A 335 -12.91 -5.47 -11.84
C GLU A 335 -12.75 -7.01 -11.76
N ALA A 336 -13.75 -7.65 -11.14
CA ALA A 336 -13.76 -9.10 -10.92
C ALA A 336 -14.03 -9.91 -12.19
N HIS A 337 -14.98 -9.48 -13.01
CA HIS A 337 -15.38 -10.18 -14.22
C HIS A 337 -15.30 -9.25 -15.43
N GLU A 338 -14.49 -9.63 -16.41
CA GLU A 338 -14.21 -8.83 -17.59
C GLU A 338 -15.18 -9.15 -18.73
N ASP A 339 -15.48 -8.14 -19.55
CA ASP A 339 -16.16 -8.31 -20.84
C ASP A 339 -15.21 -8.04 -22.01
N TYR A 340 -14.72 -9.09 -22.67
CA TYR A 340 -13.78 -8.97 -23.80
C TYR A 340 -14.40 -8.38 -25.06
N THR A 341 -15.74 -8.31 -25.15
CA THR A 341 -16.40 -7.60 -26.26
C THR A 341 -16.26 -6.08 -26.13
N ARG A 342 -15.80 -5.60 -24.97
CA ARG A 342 -15.62 -4.18 -24.64
C ARG A 342 -14.16 -3.79 -24.43
N GLN A 343 -13.20 -4.63 -24.83
CA GLN A 343 -11.77 -4.36 -24.65
C GLN A 343 -11.01 -4.45 -25.97
N HIS A 344 -10.33 -3.37 -26.35
CA HIS A 344 -9.53 -3.29 -27.58
C HIS A 344 -10.34 -3.71 -28.82
N GLN A 345 -11.59 -3.28 -28.91
CA GLN A 345 -12.51 -3.64 -29.99
C GLN A 345 -12.83 -2.42 -30.86
N ASP A 346 -12.86 -2.64 -32.17
CA ASP A 346 -13.51 -1.70 -33.09
C ASP A 346 -14.99 -1.57 -32.77
N LEU A 347 -15.52 -0.34 -32.82
CA LEU A 347 -16.94 -0.05 -32.68
C LEU A 347 -17.71 -0.73 -33.82
N ARG A 348 -18.48 -1.76 -33.49
CA ARG A 348 -19.29 -2.50 -34.47
C ARG A 348 -20.41 -3.27 -33.79
N THR A 349 -21.35 -3.73 -34.59
CA THR A 349 -22.29 -4.77 -34.18
C THR A 349 -22.08 -5.98 -35.06
N ASP A 350 -21.80 -7.13 -34.48
CA ASP A 350 -21.68 -8.40 -35.19
C ASP A 350 -22.58 -9.44 -34.53
N LYS A 351 -23.42 -10.12 -35.32
CA LYS A 351 -24.40 -11.13 -34.86
C LYS A 351 -25.24 -10.69 -33.64
N GLY A 352 -25.61 -9.41 -33.58
CA GLY A 352 -26.39 -8.82 -32.48
C GLY A 352 -25.59 -8.47 -31.23
N ILE A 353 -24.28 -8.74 -31.20
CA ILE A 353 -23.37 -8.35 -30.12
C ILE A 353 -22.78 -6.98 -30.47
N LYS A 354 -22.92 -6.01 -29.57
CA LYS A 354 -22.27 -4.70 -29.67
C LYS A 354 -20.86 -4.81 -29.11
N TYR A 355 -19.89 -4.38 -29.90
CA TYR A 355 -18.50 -4.35 -29.51
C TYR A 355 -18.00 -2.91 -29.36
N GLY A 356 -17.03 -2.74 -28.47
CA GLY A 356 -16.40 -1.45 -28.21
C GLY A 356 -16.45 -1.09 -26.72
N ASP A 357 -15.41 -0.39 -26.28
CA ASP A 357 -15.36 0.16 -24.94
C ASP A 357 -16.07 1.52 -24.88
N VAL A 358 -17.36 1.51 -24.57
CA VAL A 358 -18.25 2.68 -24.61
C VAL A 358 -18.85 2.98 -23.23
N LEU A 359 -19.41 4.18 -23.07
CA LEU A 359 -19.97 4.68 -21.81
C LEU A 359 -21.06 3.75 -21.23
N GLU A 360 -21.87 3.11 -22.07
CA GLU A 360 -22.90 2.16 -21.66
C GLU A 360 -22.33 0.90 -21.01
N GLY A 361 -21.04 0.64 -21.21
CA GLY A 361 -20.32 -0.47 -20.58
C GLY A 361 -19.79 -0.15 -19.18
N VAL A 362 -19.87 1.11 -18.73
CA VAL A 362 -19.35 1.57 -17.44
C VAL A 362 -20.48 1.68 -16.41
N ASP A 363 -20.24 1.10 -15.25
CA ASP A 363 -21.00 1.28 -14.01
C ASP A 363 -20.32 2.38 -13.18
N PHE A 364 -20.86 3.60 -13.25
CA PHE A 364 -20.27 4.77 -12.60
C PHE A 364 -20.31 4.70 -11.07
N ASP A 365 -21.31 4.02 -10.50
CA ASP A 365 -21.39 3.79 -9.05
C ASP A 365 -20.30 2.84 -8.58
N TYR A 366 -20.04 1.77 -9.34
CA TYR A 366 -18.93 0.87 -9.07
C TYR A 366 -17.58 1.56 -9.26
N ALA A 367 -17.39 2.35 -10.32
CA ALA A 367 -16.17 3.14 -10.52
C ALA A 367 -15.90 4.10 -9.35
N ALA A 368 -16.94 4.73 -8.79
CA ALA A 368 -16.85 5.55 -7.58
C ALA A 368 -16.49 4.75 -6.33
N LYS A 369 -17.05 3.54 -6.18
CA LYS A 369 -16.69 2.63 -5.09
C LYS A 369 -15.22 2.21 -5.15
N MET A 370 -14.72 1.86 -6.33
CA MET A 370 -13.32 1.51 -6.54
C MET A 370 -12.39 2.70 -6.26
N THR A 371 -12.76 3.88 -6.74
CA THR A 371 -12.03 5.13 -6.47
C THR A 371 -11.97 5.44 -4.97
N ALA A 372 -13.05 5.19 -4.24
CA ALA A 372 -13.08 5.35 -2.78
C ALA A 372 -12.13 4.36 -2.09
N LEU A 373 -12.03 3.11 -2.56
CA LEU A 373 -11.10 2.10 -2.03
C LEU A 373 -9.65 2.53 -2.25
N ASP A 374 -9.33 3.07 -3.42
CA ASP A 374 -8.01 3.64 -3.70
C ASP A 374 -7.71 4.79 -2.76
N ALA A 375 -8.59 5.78 -2.67
CA ALA A 375 -8.41 6.94 -1.82
C ALA A 375 -8.17 6.53 -0.35
N ALA A 376 -9.00 5.61 0.17
CA ALA A 376 -8.86 5.03 1.51
C ALA A 376 -7.51 4.35 1.73
N THR A 377 -7.08 3.54 0.78
CA THR A 377 -5.80 2.82 0.84
C THR A 377 -4.62 3.79 0.79
N LEU A 378 -4.62 4.70 -0.17
CA LEU A 378 -3.56 5.68 -0.39
C LEU A 378 -3.37 6.57 0.83
N LEU A 379 -4.46 7.11 1.39
CA LEU A 379 -4.37 7.99 2.55
C LEU A 379 -3.92 7.22 3.80
N SER A 380 -4.42 5.99 4.00
CA SER A 380 -4.01 5.13 5.12
C SER A 380 -2.51 4.85 5.08
N LEU A 381 -1.97 4.47 3.92
CA LEU A 381 -0.53 4.23 3.72
C LEU A 381 0.31 5.52 3.82
N ALA A 382 -0.19 6.64 3.31
CA ALA A 382 0.54 7.90 3.34
C ALA A 382 0.57 8.54 4.74
N TRP A 383 -0.40 8.21 5.59
CA TRP A 383 -0.44 8.56 7.01
C TRP A 383 0.29 7.58 7.91
N ALA A 384 0.37 6.31 7.52
CA ALA A 384 1.08 5.29 8.26
C ALA A 384 2.59 5.60 8.33
N PRO A 385 3.31 5.17 9.37
CA PRO A 385 4.77 5.16 9.37
C PRO A 385 5.34 4.30 8.23
N ALA A 386 6.60 4.53 7.89
CA ALA A 386 7.40 3.60 7.11
C ALA A 386 7.40 2.20 7.77
N ALA A 387 7.34 1.14 6.96
CA ALA A 387 7.46 -0.21 7.46
C ALA A 387 8.81 -0.44 8.17
N PRO A 388 8.84 -1.22 9.27
CA PRO A 388 10.09 -1.60 9.92
C PRO A 388 10.94 -2.44 8.95
N ASP A 389 12.25 -2.24 9.02
CA ASP A 389 13.21 -2.96 8.18
C ASP A 389 13.82 -4.16 8.93
N SER A 390 14.37 -5.11 8.18
CA SER A 390 15.19 -6.19 8.73
C SER A 390 14.47 -7.00 9.84
N ALA A 391 13.17 -7.26 9.68
CA ALA A 391 12.45 -8.15 10.58
C ALA A 391 13.08 -9.55 10.50
N THR A 392 13.31 -10.19 11.65
CA THR A 392 13.89 -11.53 11.78
C THR A 392 13.08 -12.33 12.77
N ILE A 393 13.13 -13.66 12.65
CA ILE A 393 12.38 -14.56 13.53
C ILE A 393 13.27 -15.70 14.01
N THR A 394 13.13 -16.04 15.29
CA THR A 394 13.83 -17.13 15.98
C THR A 394 12.86 -17.86 16.90
N GLY A 395 13.25 -19.02 17.42
CA GLY A 395 12.36 -19.90 18.21
C GLY A 395 12.27 -21.32 17.69
N ALA A 396 13.22 -21.75 16.84
CA ALA A 396 13.31 -23.13 16.40
C ALA A 396 13.39 -24.07 17.61
N VAL A 397 12.58 -25.14 17.60
CA VAL A 397 12.49 -26.13 18.69
C VAL A 397 12.05 -25.51 20.03
N GLN A 398 11.30 -24.40 20.00
CA GLN A 398 10.75 -23.74 21.18
C GLN A 398 9.22 -23.59 21.05
N PRO A 399 8.49 -23.52 22.18
CA PRO A 399 7.02 -23.36 22.17
C PRO A 399 6.55 -21.94 21.79
N SER A 400 7.48 -21.02 21.52
CA SER A 400 7.20 -19.60 21.30
C SER A 400 8.07 -19.05 20.17
N ALA A 401 7.51 -18.14 19.38
CA ALA A 401 8.23 -17.42 18.33
C ALA A 401 8.71 -16.06 18.84
N ARG A 402 9.98 -15.72 18.60
CA ARG A 402 10.58 -14.42 18.93
C ARG A 402 10.92 -13.65 17.66
N LEU A 403 10.32 -12.48 17.51
CA LEU A 403 10.58 -11.55 16.42
C LEU A 403 11.50 -10.42 16.89
N ARG A 404 12.40 -9.99 16.01
CA ARG A 404 13.24 -8.79 16.18
C ARG A 404 13.26 -7.97 14.91
N TRP A 405 13.25 -6.65 15.00
CA TRP A 405 13.27 -5.76 13.83
C TRP A 405 14.05 -4.48 14.09
N LYS A 406 14.44 -3.78 13.03
CA LYS A 406 14.91 -2.40 13.17
C LYS A 406 13.72 -1.47 13.33
N PRO A 407 13.80 -0.46 14.21
CA PRO A 407 12.71 0.49 14.36
C PRO A 407 12.45 1.23 13.05
N SER A 408 11.18 1.57 12.82
CA SER A 408 10.82 2.43 11.69
C SER A 408 11.50 3.80 11.84
N PRO A 409 12.01 4.40 10.74
CA PRO A 409 12.65 5.71 10.79
C PRO A 409 11.65 6.87 10.96
N SER A 410 10.35 6.62 10.88
CA SER A 410 9.33 7.67 10.95
C SER A 410 9.20 8.25 12.37
N PRO A 411 8.99 9.57 12.51
CA PRO A 411 9.04 10.25 13.79
C PRO A 411 7.80 10.07 14.67
N ASP A 412 6.67 9.58 14.13
CA ASP A 412 5.37 9.51 14.79
C ASP A 412 4.93 8.10 15.18
N VAL A 413 5.87 7.15 15.21
CA VAL A 413 5.65 5.77 15.66
C VAL A 413 5.34 5.74 17.15
N ILE A 414 4.20 5.15 17.52
CA ILE A 414 3.81 4.93 18.93
C ILE A 414 4.02 3.47 19.37
N GLY A 415 4.24 2.57 18.42
CA GLY A 415 4.58 1.19 18.68
C GLY A 415 4.49 0.31 17.45
N TYR A 416 4.44 -0.99 17.67
CA TYR A 416 4.39 -1.99 16.62
C TYR A 416 3.24 -2.96 16.84
N ARG A 417 2.74 -3.52 15.75
CA ARG A 417 1.81 -4.63 15.77
C ARG A 417 2.46 -5.87 15.18
N VAL A 418 2.45 -6.95 15.93
CA VAL A 418 2.89 -8.27 15.47
C VAL A 418 1.69 -9.02 14.95
N TYR A 419 1.81 -9.54 13.73
CA TYR A 419 0.80 -10.34 13.04
C TYR A 419 1.25 -11.79 12.94
N TRP A 420 0.29 -12.72 12.94
CA TRP A 420 0.55 -14.11 12.57
C TRP A 420 -0.67 -14.76 11.92
N ARG A 421 -0.42 -15.70 11.00
CA ARG A 421 -1.44 -16.45 10.26
C ARG A 421 -0.99 -17.88 10.00
N LYS A 422 -1.92 -18.80 9.81
CA LYS A 422 -1.59 -20.15 9.34
C LYS A 422 -1.07 -20.07 7.89
N PRO A 423 -0.19 -20.99 7.45
CA PRO A 423 0.27 -21.01 6.06
C PRO A 423 -0.85 -21.08 5.01
N SER A 424 -1.98 -21.70 5.35
CA SER A 424 -3.16 -21.82 4.48
C SER A 424 -4.08 -20.59 4.46
N GLU A 425 -3.89 -19.62 5.37
CA GLU A 425 -4.71 -18.41 5.44
C GLU A 425 -4.14 -17.35 4.49
N VAL A 426 -4.98 -16.77 3.61
CA VAL A 426 -4.54 -15.70 2.69
C VAL A 426 -4.14 -14.46 3.49
N ASN A 427 -5.00 -14.02 4.42
CA ASN A 427 -4.84 -12.77 5.17
C ASN A 427 -4.22 -12.97 6.56
N TRP A 428 -3.79 -11.85 7.16
CA TRP A 428 -3.38 -11.81 8.55
C TRP A 428 -4.60 -11.92 9.46
N THR A 429 -4.82 -13.09 10.06
CA THR A 429 -6.02 -13.38 10.87
C THR A 429 -5.85 -13.09 12.36
N ARG A 430 -4.61 -12.93 12.83
CA ARG A 430 -4.29 -12.70 14.24
C ARG A 430 -3.25 -11.59 14.37
N SER A 431 -3.41 -10.76 15.39
CA SER A 431 -2.45 -9.69 15.66
C SER A 431 -2.42 -9.29 17.14
N ARG A 432 -1.36 -8.57 17.52
CA ARG A 432 -1.22 -7.95 18.84
C ARG A 432 -0.42 -6.65 18.72
N PHE A 433 -0.95 -5.57 19.27
CA PHE A 433 -0.16 -4.35 19.51
C PHE A 433 0.79 -4.60 20.70
N VAL A 434 2.07 -4.36 20.50
CA VAL A 434 3.14 -4.71 21.46
C VAL A 434 3.84 -3.50 22.07
N GLY A 435 3.33 -2.29 21.81
CA GLY A 435 3.95 -1.05 22.24
C GLY A 435 5.23 -0.74 21.46
N ASN A 436 6.03 0.22 21.95
CA ASN A 436 7.25 0.67 21.29
C ASN A 436 8.46 -0.20 21.68
N VAL A 437 8.43 -1.45 21.22
CA VAL A 437 9.52 -2.43 21.37
C VAL A 437 10.03 -2.85 20.00
N THR A 438 11.25 -3.40 19.92
CA THR A 438 11.84 -3.94 18.69
C THR A 438 12.21 -5.42 18.79
N ASP A 439 11.85 -6.04 19.92
CA ASP A 439 12.08 -7.43 20.25
C ASP A 439 10.86 -7.93 21.03
N PHE A 440 10.18 -8.94 20.52
CA PHE A 440 8.96 -9.45 21.12
C PHE A 440 8.82 -10.96 20.93
N THR A 441 8.35 -11.64 21.99
CA THR A 441 8.06 -13.08 21.97
C THR A 441 6.57 -13.33 22.03
N VAL A 442 6.03 -13.97 20.99
CA VAL A 442 4.66 -14.48 20.95
C VAL A 442 4.63 -15.80 21.72
N GLN A 443 4.15 -15.76 22.96
CA GLN A 443 4.13 -16.92 23.85
C GLN A 443 3.14 -17.98 23.38
N ASN A 444 3.53 -19.26 23.48
CA ASN A 444 2.69 -20.43 23.14
C ASN A 444 2.20 -20.45 21.68
N VAL A 445 2.97 -19.85 20.78
CA VAL A 445 2.74 -19.92 19.33
C VAL A 445 4.01 -20.49 18.70
N ILE A 446 3.93 -21.76 18.32
CA ILE A 446 5.04 -22.50 17.71
C ILE A 446 5.35 -21.91 16.34
N ILE A 447 6.62 -21.57 16.12
CA ILE A 447 7.10 -20.88 14.92
C ILE A 447 6.76 -21.64 13.62
N ASP A 448 6.88 -22.97 13.61
CA ASP A 448 6.70 -23.78 12.40
C ASP A 448 5.24 -23.88 11.91
N ASN A 449 4.28 -23.50 12.76
CA ASN A 449 2.85 -23.61 12.45
C ASN A 449 2.25 -22.33 11.86
N TYR A 450 3.01 -21.23 11.84
CA TYR A 450 2.51 -19.90 11.50
C TYR A 450 3.54 -19.10 10.71
N PHE A 451 3.03 -18.24 9.84
CA PHE A 451 3.78 -17.09 9.37
C PHE A 451 3.59 -15.92 10.31
N PHE A 452 4.59 -15.05 10.39
CA PHE A 452 4.58 -13.87 11.24
C PHE A 452 4.96 -12.63 10.45
N GLY A 453 4.62 -11.47 10.98
CA GLY A 453 5.01 -10.19 10.42
C GLY A 453 4.91 -9.07 11.44
N VAL A 454 5.49 -7.91 11.13
CA VAL A 454 5.43 -6.74 12.00
C VAL A 454 5.11 -5.49 11.20
N ALA A 455 4.17 -4.67 11.69
CA ALA A 455 3.87 -3.35 11.16
C ALA A 455 4.20 -2.26 12.19
N ALA A 456 4.66 -1.11 11.72
CA ALA A 456 4.78 0.09 12.53
C ALA A 456 3.42 0.78 12.64
N VAL A 457 3.09 1.31 13.82
CA VAL A 457 1.81 1.97 14.10
C VAL A 457 2.06 3.43 14.45
N GLY A 458 1.44 4.33 13.70
CA GLY A 458 1.54 5.77 13.89
C GLY A 458 0.60 6.29 14.98
N ARG A 459 0.83 7.52 15.45
CA ARG A 459 -0.03 8.19 16.45
C ARG A 459 -1.49 8.31 16.01
N ASN A 460 -1.73 8.35 14.71
CA ASN A 460 -3.06 8.38 14.09
C ASN A 460 -3.73 6.99 13.99
N GLY A 461 -3.09 5.93 14.48
CA GLY A 461 -3.57 4.55 14.39
C GLY A 461 -3.32 3.86 13.05
N GLN A 462 -2.80 4.58 12.06
CA GLN A 462 -2.50 4.01 10.74
C GLN A 462 -1.27 3.12 10.81
N GLU A 463 -1.32 2.02 10.07
CA GLU A 463 -0.29 0.98 10.09
C GLU A 463 0.45 0.90 8.76
N SER A 464 1.75 0.67 8.84
CA SER A 464 2.57 0.40 7.66
C SER A 464 2.15 -0.90 6.97
N LEU A 465 2.67 -1.17 5.77
CA LEU A 465 2.69 -2.54 5.26
C LEU A 465 3.39 -3.47 6.27
N VAL A 466 2.94 -4.72 6.33
CA VAL A 466 3.52 -5.73 7.21
C VAL A 466 4.88 -6.16 6.66
N ALA A 467 5.93 -6.00 7.45
CA ALA A 467 7.25 -6.53 7.16
C ALA A 467 7.30 -8.02 7.51
N PHE A 468 7.44 -8.86 6.49
CA PHE A 468 7.67 -10.30 6.66
C PHE A 468 9.12 -10.56 7.11
N PRO A 469 9.38 -11.44 8.09
CA PRO A 469 10.72 -11.78 8.55
C PRO A 469 11.61 -12.29 7.42
N ARG A 470 12.79 -11.71 7.30
CA ARG A 470 13.78 -12.03 6.28
C ARG A 470 15.03 -12.67 6.85
#